data_AF-A0A1S3YUR3-F1
#
_entry.id   AF-A0A1S3YUR3-F1
#
_cell.length_a   1.000
_cell.length_b   1.000
_cell.length_c   1.000
_cell.angle_alpha   90.00
_cell.angle_beta   90.00
_cell.angle_gamma   90.00
#
_symmetry.space_group_name_H-M   'P 1'
#
loop_
_entity.id
_entity.type
_entity.pdbx_description
1 polymer ?
#
loop_
_entity_poly.entity_id
_entity_poly.type
_entity_poly.pdbx_seq_one_letter_code
_entity_poly.pdbx_strand_id
1 'polypeptide(L)'
;MYWIQVISCYFKSQKHLLFFVFLFLIRCRWLQAKALPGANRLIRHLHKHGVPFALASNSKRKNIDGKVALQEGWKECFSVILGSDQVKSGKPSPDIFLEAAKQMGADAAHCLVIEDSVIGVKAGKAARMKVVAVPSFHSEFDQYPIADSVLRSLLELKPELWGLPPFEDWVGNALLVEPVFFRGLYRNGLLHDFTDDGPSTLPDQVFGLYFGWAKPEAYKFIKIVLGSGWGHGCCSSKRKMQACIVDSSDEQIQDCKMEVVIVGYIRGSCDEGKSDKIEILEEDKSIANAALNRSEFSLGAFQSLFSEVAL
;
A
#
# COMPACT_ATOMS: atom_id res chain seq x y z
N MET A 1 -3.38 0.77 9.95
CA MET A 1 -4.69 0.91 9.27
C MET A 1 -4.48 1.91 8.15
N TYR A 2 -4.63 1.44 6.93
CA TYR A 2 -4.20 2.10 5.71
C TYR A 2 -5.39 2.07 4.72
N TRP A 3 -5.46 3.00 3.76
CA TRP A 3 -6.72 3.26 3.04
C TRP A 3 -6.50 3.62 1.56
N ILE A 4 -7.01 2.79 0.64
CA ILE A 4 -7.31 3.19 -0.75
C ILE A 4 -8.66 2.61 -1.17
N GLN A 5 -9.49 3.49 -1.73
CA GLN A 5 -10.63 3.16 -2.57
C GLN A 5 -10.52 4.09 -3.79
N VAL A 6 -10.16 3.57 -4.97
CA VAL A 6 -9.93 4.33 -6.21
C VAL A 6 -10.81 3.76 -7.32
N ILE A 7 -11.50 4.64 -8.05
CA ILE A 7 -12.44 4.30 -9.13
C ILE A 7 -12.29 5.31 -10.27
N SER A 8 -12.27 4.92 -11.55
CA SER A 8 -12.24 5.83 -12.72
C SER A 8 -13.64 6.11 -13.34
N CYS A 9 -13.87 7.16 -14.20
CA CYS A 9 -14.92 7.31 -15.30
C CYS A 9 -15.78 8.65 -15.44
N TYR A 10 -15.76 9.45 -16.57
CA TYR A 10 -16.40 10.81 -16.95
C TYR A 10 -17.92 10.93 -17.48
N PHE A 11 -18.96 11.81 -17.26
CA PHE A 11 -19.41 12.97 -16.35
C PHE A 11 -20.92 13.47 -16.38
N LYS A 12 -21.84 13.21 -15.36
CA LYS A 12 -23.00 14.08 -14.85
C LYS A 12 -24.06 13.60 -13.76
N SER A 13 -24.15 14.32 -12.61
CA SER A 13 -25.35 15.02 -11.98
C SER A 13 -26.41 14.42 -10.97
N GLN A 14 -26.36 14.86 -9.68
CA GLN A 14 -27.44 15.26 -8.70
C GLN A 14 -28.45 14.21 -8.10
N LYS A 15 -29.05 14.30 -6.88
CA LYS A 15 -29.01 15.27 -5.71
C LYS A 15 -29.52 14.70 -4.32
N HIS A 16 -28.82 14.99 -3.19
CA HIS A 16 -29.29 15.03 -1.75
C HIS A 16 -29.64 13.69 -0.99
N LEU A 17 -29.75 13.53 0.37
CA LEU A 17 -29.57 14.37 1.61
C LEU A 17 -29.31 13.58 2.96
N LEU A 18 -28.69 14.23 3.97
CA LEU A 18 -28.64 14.11 5.47
C LEU A 18 -28.90 12.81 6.31
N PHE A 19 -27.94 12.43 7.22
CA PHE A 19 -28.05 12.54 8.71
C PHE A 19 -26.77 12.16 9.56
N PHE A 20 -26.92 11.95 10.90
CA PHE A 20 -25.94 12.03 12.03
C PHE A 20 -25.67 10.65 12.78
N VAL A 21 -25.22 10.43 14.05
CA VAL A 21 -24.01 10.86 14.85
C VAL A 21 -23.29 9.60 15.45
N PHE A 22 -21.93 9.57 15.55
CA PHE A 22 -21.07 8.93 16.61
C PHE A 22 -19.58 9.15 16.20
N LEU A 23 -18.65 9.68 17.05
CA LEU A 23 -17.33 10.08 16.50
C LEU A 23 -16.05 10.30 17.37
N PHE A 24 -16.09 10.45 18.71
CA PHE A 24 -14.97 11.12 19.42
C PHE A 24 -13.65 10.32 19.48
N LEU A 25 -13.61 9.14 20.12
CA LEU A 25 -12.38 8.36 20.36
C LEU A 25 -11.66 7.91 19.08
N ILE A 26 -12.42 7.67 18.01
CA ILE A 26 -11.88 7.20 16.72
C ILE A 26 -11.06 8.30 16.03
N ARG A 27 -11.38 9.59 16.29
CA ARG A 27 -10.84 10.72 15.52
C ARG A 27 -9.32 10.86 15.62
N CYS A 28 -8.74 10.67 16.80
CA CYS A 28 -7.29 10.85 16.99
C CYS A 28 -6.45 9.82 16.21
N ARG A 29 -6.86 8.55 16.17
CA ARG A 29 -6.17 7.51 15.37
C ARG A 29 -6.39 7.69 13.86
N TRP A 30 -7.45 8.39 13.45
CA TRP A 30 -7.71 8.69 12.04
C TRP A 30 -6.85 9.85 11.50
N LEU A 31 -6.33 10.73 12.37
CA LEU A 31 -5.37 11.77 12.01
C LEU A 31 -3.94 11.23 11.76
N GLN A 32 -3.68 9.96 12.08
CA GLN A 32 -2.38 9.29 11.89
C GLN A 32 -2.43 8.20 10.79
N ALA A 33 -3.49 8.18 9.98
CA ALA A 33 -3.63 7.21 8.89
C ALA A 33 -2.61 7.51 7.77
N LYS A 34 -1.61 6.64 7.61
CA LYS A 34 -0.71 6.65 6.45
C LYS A 34 -1.38 5.99 5.23
N ALA A 35 -0.94 6.37 4.04
CA ALA A 35 -1.31 5.71 2.80
C ALA A 35 -0.78 4.25 2.73
N LEU A 36 -1.36 3.40 1.88
CA LEU A 36 -0.79 2.06 1.60
C LEU A 36 0.51 2.16 0.77
N PRO A 37 1.39 1.15 0.80
CA PRO A 37 2.44 0.99 -0.20
C PRO A 37 1.84 1.04 -1.61
N GLY A 38 2.36 1.90 -2.49
CA GLY A 38 1.87 2.10 -3.86
C GLY A 38 0.69 3.08 -4.02
N ALA A 39 0.09 3.56 -2.92
CA ALA A 39 -1.04 4.49 -2.92
C ALA A 39 -0.80 5.77 -3.72
N ASN A 40 0.19 6.53 -3.25
CA ASN A 40 0.47 7.88 -3.73
C ASN A 40 1.10 7.84 -5.12
N ARG A 41 1.83 6.76 -5.42
CA ARG A 41 2.28 6.40 -6.76
C ARG A 41 1.09 6.31 -7.73
N LEU A 42 0.07 5.50 -7.42
CA LEU A 42 -1.12 5.37 -8.26
C LEU A 42 -1.88 6.69 -8.41
N ILE A 43 -2.13 7.41 -7.31
CA ILE A 43 -2.86 8.69 -7.31
C ILE A 43 -2.13 9.74 -8.17
N ARG A 44 -0.81 9.91 -7.99
CA ARG A 44 0.02 10.82 -8.80
C ARG A 44 0.08 10.39 -10.27
N HIS A 45 0.16 9.08 -10.55
CA HIS A 45 0.23 8.53 -11.91
C HIS A 45 -1.07 8.73 -12.71
N LEU A 46 -2.23 8.45 -12.11
CA LEU A 46 -3.52 8.67 -12.76
C LEU A 46 -3.75 10.17 -13.02
N HIS A 47 -3.41 11.03 -12.06
CA HIS A 47 -3.50 12.48 -12.19
C HIS A 47 -2.56 13.03 -13.28
N LYS A 48 -1.28 12.59 -13.33
CA LYS A 48 -0.31 12.94 -14.39
C LYS A 48 -0.88 12.68 -15.79
N HIS A 49 -1.58 11.56 -15.97
CA HIS A 49 -2.12 11.13 -17.26
C HIS A 49 -3.55 11.62 -17.53
N GLY A 50 -4.11 12.49 -16.67
CA GLY A 50 -5.46 13.03 -16.84
C GLY A 50 -6.58 11.98 -16.73
N VAL A 51 -6.31 10.81 -16.16
CA VAL A 51 -7.33 9.78 -15.93
C VAL A 51 -8.24 10.28 -14.81
N PRO A 52 -9.57 10.42 -15.02
CA PRO A 52 -10.47 10.94 -13.99
C PRO A 52 -10.78 9.86 -12.96
N PHE A 53 -10.49 10.08 -11.67
CA PHE A 53 -10.75 9.11 -10.61
C PHE A 53 -11.36 9.68 -9.32
N ALA A 54 -11.97 8.82 -8.53
CA ALA A 54 -12.73 9.14 -7.33
C ALA A 54 -12.42 8.25 -6.14
N LEU A 55 -12.67 8.82 -4.96
CA LEU A 55 -12.65 8.16 -3.66
C LEU A 55 -14.07 7.95 -3.15
N ALA A 56 -14.58 6.72 -3.22
CA ALA A 56 -15.94 6.36 -2.78
C ALA A 56 -15.87 5.42 -1.56
N SER A 57 -16.40 5.83 -0.41
CA SER A 57 -16.23 5.12 0.86
C SER A 57 -17.49 4.98 1.69
N ASN A 58 -17.60 3.90 2.48
CA ASN A 58 -18.66 3.75 3.48
C ASN A 58 -18.50 4.72 4.69
N SER A 59 -17.38 5.44 4.78
CA SER A 59 -17.23 6.57 5.71
C SER A 59 -18.15 7.74 5.33
N LYS A 60 -18.54 8.58 6.30
CA LYS A 60 -19.23 9.84 6.02
C LYS A 60 -18.27 10.87 5.39
N ARG A 61 -18.73 11.69 4.45
CA ARG A 61 -17.91 12.61 3.64
C ARG A 61 -16.99 13.49 4.48
N LYS A 62 -17.50 14.09 5.56
CA LYS A 62 -16.72 14.88 6.53
C LYS A 62 -15.51 14.14 7.12
N ASN A 63 -15.60 12.82 7.30
CA ASN A 63 -14.50 12.01 7.82
C ASN A 63 -13.52 11.59 6.71
N ILE A 64 -13.95 11.58 5.45
CA ILE A 64 -13.08 11.37 4.28
C ILE A 64 -12.25 12.64 4.05
N ASP A 65 -12.89 13.81 4.01
CA ASP A 65 -12.21 15.10 3.89
C ASP A 65 -11.12 15.28 4.97
N GLY A 66 -11.43 14.88 6.21
CA GLY A 66 -10.47 14.92 7.32
C GLY A 66 -9.29 13.93 7.23
N LYS A 67 -9.36 12.91 6.35
CA LYS A 67 -8.19 12.06 6.01
C LYS A 67 -7.44 12.63 4.81
N VAL A 68 -8.18 13.00 3.76
CA VAL A 68 -7.66 13.51 2.49
C VAL A 68 -6.86 14.81 2.71
N ALA A 69 -7.30 15.69 3.61
CA ALA A 69 -6.58 16.91 3.97
C ALA A 69 -5.26 16.69 4.75
N LEU A 70 -4.90 15.44 5.06
CA LEU A 70 -3.64 15.06 5.71
C LEU A 70 -2.67 14.36 4.75
N GLN A 71 -3.08 14.12 3.51
CA GLN A 71 -2.25 13.51 2.47
C GLN A 71 -1.94 14.57 1.41
N GLU A 72 -0.66 14.83 1.17
CA GLU A 72 -0.22 15.92 0.30
C GLU A 72 -0.72 15.73 -1.15
N GLY A 73 -1.35 16.78 -1.71
CA GLY A 73 -1.89 16.81 -3.07
C GLY A 73 -3.08 15.91 -3.36
N TRP A 74 -3.57 15.10 -2.41
CA TRP A 74 -4.66 14.14 -2.65
C TRP A 74 -5.97 14.83 -3.04
N LYS A 75 -6.33 15.91 -2.34
CA LYS A 75 -7.60 16.60 -2.48
C LYS A 75 -7.79 17.17 -3.90
N GLU A 76 -6.68 17.56 -4.52
CA GLU A 76 -6.59 18.16 -5.84
C GLU A 76 -6.65 17.10 -6.96
N CYS A 77 -6.21 15.86 -6.68
CA CYS A 77 -6.17 14.78 -7.67
C CYS A 77 -7.53 14.08 -7.89
N PHE A 78 -8.39 13.97 -6.87
CA PHE A 78 -9.68 13.28 -6.99
C PHE A 78 -10.72 14.14 -7.72
N SER A 79 -11.22 13.66 -8.87
CA SER A 79 -12.31 14.27 -9.62
C SER A 79 -13.63 14.29 -8.83
N VAL A 80 -13.87 13.26 -8.00
CA VAL A 80 -15.03 13.14 -7.10
C VAL A 80 -14.64 12.45 -5.80
N ILE A 81 -15.28 12.82 -4.69
CA ILE A 81 -15.16 12.13 -3.41
C ILE A 81 -16.56 11.91 -2.84
N LEU A 82 -16.92 10.66 -2.50
CA LEU A 82 -18.23 10.28 -1.97
C LEU A 82 -18.13 9.54 -0.64
N GLY A 83 -18.95 9.97 0.32
CA GLY A 83 -19.28 9.22 1.52
C GLY A 83 -20.61 8.48 1.43
N SER A 84 -20.86 7.58 2.37
CA SER A 84 -22.13 6.85 2.52
C SER A 84 -23.33 7.77 2.80
N ASP A 85 -23.08 8.96 3.33
CA ASP A 85 -24.06 10.03 3.57
C ASP A 85 -24.41 10.85 2.30
N GLN A 86 -23.91 10.44 1.13
CA GLN A 86 -24.20 11.07 -0.17
C GLN A 86 -24.96 10.14 -1.14
N VAL A 87 -25.36 8.93 -0.72
CA VAL A 87 -26.14 7.98 -1.51
C VAL A 87 -27.26 7.31 -0.70
N LYS A 88 -28.20 6.67 -1.39
CA LYS A 88 -29.37 6.02 -0.77
C LYS A 88 -28.99 4.78 0.04
N SER A 89 -27.99 4.00 -0.38
CA SER A 89 -27.49 2.86 0.38
C SER A 89 -25.98 2.66 0.18
N GLY A 90 -25.26 2.41 1.28
CA GLY A 90 -23.83 2.12 1.25
C GLY A 90 -23.52 0.70 0.77
N LYS A 91 -22.22 0.41 0.60
CA LYS A 91 -21.70 -0.93 0.24
C LYS A 91 -22.21 -1.96 1.27
N PRO A 92 -22.78 -3.12 0.86
CA PRO A 92 -22.64 -3.75 -0.44
C PRO A 92 -23.62 -3.29 -1.55
N SER A 93 -24.44 -2.26 -1.33
CA SER A 93 -25.24 -1.67 -2.42
C SER A 93 -24.31 -0.99 -3.45
N PRO A 94 -24.61 -1.08 -4.76
CA PRO A 94 -23.78 -0.48 -5.80
C PRO A 94 -23.89 1.06 -5.86
N ASP A 95 -24.86 1.67 -5.16
CA ASP A 95 -25.21 3.10 -5.27
C ASP A 95 -24.01 4.04 -5.18
N ILE A 96 -23.06 3.79 -4.26
CA ILE A 96 -21.90 4.67 -4.09
C ILE A 96 -20.91 4.62 -5.25
N PHE A 97 -20.87 3.50 -5.96
CA PHE A 97 -20.03 3.35 -7.15
C PHE A 97 -20.77 3.80 -8.40
N LEU A 98 -22.08 3.54 -8.50
CA LEU A 98 -22.92 4.09 -9.57
C LEU A 98 -23.03 5.62 -9.47
N GLU A 99 -23.10 6.21 -8.27
CA GLU A 99 -23.07 7.67 -8.09
C GLU A 99 -21.65 8.23 -8.28
N ALA A 100 -20.59 7.49 -7.91
CA ALA A 100 -19.21 7.90 -8.26
C ALA A 100 -19.02 7.93 -9.77
N ALA A 101 -19.39 6.85 -10.47
CA ALA A 101 -19.42 6.77 -11.93
C ALA A 101 -20.60 7.51 -12.57
N LYS A 102 -21.42 8.26 -11.83
CA LYS A 102 -22.40 9.24 -12.35
C LYS A 102 -21.93 10.69 -12.15
N GLN A 103 -21.29 10.99 -11.03
CA GLN A 103 -20.70 12.31 -10.79
C GLN A 103 -19.38 12.48 -11.53
N MET A 104 -18.47 11.51 -11.41
CA MET A 104 -17.39 11.39 -12.37
C MET A 104 -17.99 11.09 -13.72
N GLY A 105 -18.96 10.15 -13.85
CA GLY A 105 -20.02 10.06 -14.86
C GLY A 105 -19.99 9.15 -16.11
N ALA A 106 -19.07 8.19 -16.30
CA ALA A 106 -19.13 7.31 -17.48
C ALA A 106 -19.96 6.02 -17.25
N ASP A 107 -20.04 5.20 -18.29
CA ASP A 107 -20.57 3.84 -18.19
C ASP A 107 -19.76 3.00 -17.19
N ALA A 108 -20.44 2.48 -16.16
CA ALA A 108 -19.89 1.59 -15.14
C ALA A 108 -19.19 0.35 -15.74
N ALA A 109 -19.58 -0.10 -16.94
CA ALA A 109 -18.93 -1.21 -17.64
C ALA A 109 -17.44 -0.97 -17.96
N HIS A 110 -17.02 0.30 -18.06
CA HIS A 110 -15.63 0.69 -18.33
C HIS A 110 -14.84 1.05 -17.07
N CYS A 111 -15.42 0.90 -15.87
CA CYS A 111 -14.81 1.38 -14.64
C CYS A 111 -14.13 0.26 -13.85
N LEU A 112 -12.90 0.54 -13.42
CA LEU A 112 -12.15 -0.26 -12.45
C LEU A 112 -12.42 0.25 -11.04
N VAL A 113 -12.73 -0.64 -10.12
CA VAL A 113 -12.80 -0.40 -8.67
C VAL A 113 -11.60 -1.06 -8.01
N ILE A 114 -10.92 -0.35 -7.13
CA ILE A 114 -9.90 -0.89 -6.22
C ILE A 114 -10.46 -0.86 -4.81
N GLU A 115 -10.49 -2.01 -4.14
CA GLU A 115 -11.17 -2.23 -2.85
C GLU A 115 -10.38 -3.07 -1.86
N ASP A 116 -10.48 -2.74 -0.57
CA ASP A 116 -9.82 -3.48 0.52
C ASP A 116 -10.79 -4.38 1.31
N SER A 117 -12.07 -4.40 0.93
CA SER A 117 -13.15 -4.99 1.73
C SER A 117 -14.12 -5.88 0.93
N VAL A 118 -14.50 -7.04 1.48
CA VAL A 118 -15.45 -7.98 0.83
C VAL A 118 -16.80 -7.32 0.53
N ILE A 119 -17.27 -6.40 1.38
CA ILE A 119 -18.50 -5.64 1.15
C ILE A 119 -18.37 -4.65 -0.02
N GLY A 120 -17.19 -4.06 -0.22
CA GLY A 120 -16.92 -3.16 -1.34
C GLY A 120 -16.76 -3.92 -2.64
N VAL A 121 -16.05 -5.06 -2.64
CA VAL A 121 -15.97 -5.91 -3.84
C VAL A 121 -17.37 -6.37 -4.28
N LYS A 122 -18.25 -6.74 -3.33
CA LYS A 122 -19.67 -7.04 -3.63
C LYS A 122 -20.40 -5.85 -4.28
N ALA A 123 -20.21 -4.63 -3.78
CA ALA A 123 -20.78 -3.42 -4.41
C ALA A 123 -20.23 -3.18 -5.83
N GLY A 124 -18.95 -3.45 -6.07
CA GLY A 124 -18.30 -3.30 -7.39
C GLY A 124 -18.88 -4.25 -8.43
N LYS A 125 -19.03 -5.54 -8.07
CA LYS A 125 -19.67 -6.51 -8.95
C LYS A 125 -21.17 -6.24 -9.14
N ALA A 126 -21.86 -5.76 -8.11
CA ALA A 126 -23.26 -5.31 -8.23
C ALA A 126 -23.42 -4.09 -9.15
N ALA A 127 -22.42 -3.19 -9.21
CA ALA A 127 -22.36 -2.07 -10.14
C ALA A 127 -21.94 -2.48 -11.57
N ARG A 128 -21.71 -3.78 -11.82
CA ARG A 128 -21.18 -4.36 -13.07
C ARG A 128 -19.77 -3.90 -13.45
N MET A 129 -19.01 -3.38 -12.48
CA MET A 129 -17.64 -2.89 -12.67
C MET A 129 -16.62 -4.04 -12.65
N LYS A 130 -15.41 -3.75 -13.16
CA LYS A 130 -14.21 -4.55 -12.88
C LYS A 130 -13.68 -4.21 -11.49
N VAL A 131 -13.18 -5.21 -10.77
CA VAL A 131 -12.75 -5.04 -9.37
C VAL A 131 -11.41 -5.73 -9.09
N VAL A 132 -10.45 -4.96 -8.60
CA VAL A 132 -9.22 -5.46 -7.97
C VAL A 132 -9.40 -5.39 -6.46
N ALA A 133 -9.23 -6.52 -5.78
CA ALA A 133 -9.13 -6.59 -4.33
C ALA A 133 -7.67 -6.36 -3.89
N VAL A 134 -7.48 -5.55 -2.85
CA VAL A 134 -6.19 -5.37 -2.14
C VAL A 134 -6.48 -5.48 -0.64
N PRO A 135 -6.62 -6.72 -0.10
CA PRO A 135 -7.25 -6.97 1.19
C PRO A 135 -6.64 -6.17 2.34
N SER A 136 -7.48 -5.67 3.26
CA SER A 136 -7.03 -4.89 4.42
C SER A 136 -6.15 -5.70 5.40
N PHE A 137 -6.30 -7.03 5.41
CA PHE A 137 -5.50 -7.98 6.20
C PHE A 137 -5.11 -9.21 5.37
N HIS A 138 -3.95 -9.80 5.66
CA HIS A 138 -3.44 -10.98 4.94
C HIS A 138 -4.35 -12.22 5.10
N SER A 139 -4.91 -12.41 6.29
CA SER A 139 -5.85 -13.51 6.60
C SER A 139 -7.19 -13.44 5.83
N GLU A 140 -7.41 -12.39 5.03
CA GLU A 140 -8.58 -12.26 4.17
C GLU A 140 -8.32 -12.59 2.70
N PHE A 141 -7.10 -12.94 2.29
CA PHE A 141 -6.74 -13.06 0.86
C PHE A 141 -7.70 -13.96 0.05
N ASP A 142 -8.06 -15.13 0.59
CA ASP A 142 -8.98 -16.09 -0.06
C ASP A 142 -10.47 -15.68 -0.02
N GLN A 143 -10.82 -14.61 0.71
CA GLN A 143 -12.22 -14.19 0.92
C GLN A 143 -12.80 -13.35 -0.24
N TYR A 144 -12.06 -13.23 -1.36
CA TYR A 144 -12.39 -12.38 -2.50
C TYR A 144 -12.73 -13.12 -3.82
N PRO A 145 -13.46 -14.27 -3.83
CA PRO A 145 -13.64 -15.14 -5.00
C PRO A 145 -14.52 -14.55 -6.13
N ILE A 146 -14.98 -13.30 -5.99
CA ILE A 146 -15.77 -12.58 -7.00
C ILE A 146 -15.05 -11.34 -7.55
N ALA A 147 -13.83 -11.04 -7.08
CA ALA A 147 -12.99 -10.01 -7.68
C ALA A 147 -12.46 -10.50 -9.04
N ASP A 148 -12.12 -9.58 -9.95
CA ASP A 148 -11.47 -9.91 -11.22
C ASP A 148 -9.95 -10.13 -11.03
N SER A 149 -9.38 -9.66 -9.91
CA SER A 149 -8.01 -9.93 -9.46
C SER A 149 -7.88 -9.65 -7.96
N VAL A 150 -6.92 -10.30 -7.29
CA VAL A 150 -6.56 -10.04 -5.89
C VAL A 150 -5.04 -9.80 -5.83
N LEU A 151 -4.63 -8.68 -5.25
CA LEU A 151 -3.23 -8.30 -5.03
C LEU A 151 -2.94 -8.22 -3.54
N ARG A 152 -1.70 -8.47 -3.13
CA ARG A 152 -1.25 -8.23 -1.74
C ARG A 152 -0.78 -6.78 -1.54
N SER A 153 -0.39 -6.07 -2.61
CA SER A 153 0.02 -4.67 -2.55
C SER A 153 -0.36 -3.88 -3.80
N LEU A 154 -0.57 -2.56 -3.69
CA LEU A 154 -0.74 -1.69 -4.88
C LEU A 154 0.57 -1.53 -5.68
N LEU A 155 1.71 -1.95 -5.12
CA LEU A 155 2.97 -2.07 -5.84
C LEU A 155 2.95 -3.19 -6.90
N GLU A 156 2.07 -4.19 -6.74
CA GLU A 156 1.87 -5.29 -7.68
C GLU A 156 0.91 -4.93 -8.83
N LEU A 157 0.24 -3.76 -8.76
CA LEU A 157 -0.72 -3.33 -9.76
C LEU A 157 -0.03 -3.00 -11.09
N LYS A 158 -0.56 -3.60 -12.17
CA LYS A 158 -0.21 -3.33 -13.57
C LYS A 158 -1.39 -2.63 -14.27
N PRO A 159 -1.38 -1.28 -14.38
CA PRO A 159 -2.53 -0.52 -14.90
C PRO A 159 -2.91 -0.91 -16.33
N GLU A 160 -1.92 -1.30 -17.14
CA GLU A 160 -2.07 -1.70 -18.54
C GLU A 160 -2.99 -2.92 -18.73
N LEU A 161 -3.06 -3.83 -17.74
CA LEU A 161 -3.99 -4.97 -17.76
C LEU A 161 -5.47 -4.55 -17.65
N TRP A 162 -5.73 -3.28 -17.31
CA TRP A 162 -7.06 -2.69 -17.13
C TRP A 162 -7.33 -1.54 -18.11
N GLY A 163 -6.50 -1.40 -19.15
CA GLY A 163 -6.63 -0.34 -20.15
C GLY A 163 -6.20 1.06 -19.66
N LEU A 164 -5.47 1.13 -18.55
CA LEU A 164 -4.91 2.38 -18.01
C LEU A 164 -3.44 2.55 -18.49
N PRO A 165 -2.90 3.78 -18.52
CA PRO A 165 -1.50 4.01 -18.89
C PRO A 165 -0.53 3.22 -17.99
N PRO A 166 0.48 2.51 -18.54
CA PRO A 166 1.45 1.75 -17.74
C PRO A 166 2.29 2.68 -16.85
N PHE A 167 2.84 2.15 -15.76
CA PHE A 167 3.76 2.91 -14.90
C PHE A 167 5.13 3.12 -15.57
N GLU A 168 5.67 4.34 -15.47
CA GLU A 168 6.93 4.77 -16.12
C GLU A 168 8.07 5.05 -15.12
N ASP A 169 7.89 4.72 -13.84
CA ASP A 169 8.73 5.14 -12.71
C ASP A 169 9.71 4.05 -12.20
N TRP A 170 9.89 2.98 -12.97
CA TRP A 170 10.87 1.93 -12.72
C TRP A 170 12.27 2.34 -13.20
N VAL A 171 13.25 2.41 -12.29
CA VAL A 171 14.63 2.80 -12.60
C VAL A 171 15.46 1.54 -12.91
N GLY A 172 15.19 0.92 -14.05
CA GLY A 172 15.56 -0.48 -14.30
C GLY A 172 14.68 -1.41 -13.47
N ASN A 173 15.22 -2.48 -12.89
CA ASN A 173 14.44 -3.47 -12.14
C ASN A 173 14.11 -3.03 -10.69
N ALA A 174 14.12 -1.72 -10.40
CA ALA A 174 13.94 -1.15 -9.07
C ALA A 174 12.95 0.02 -9.06
N LEU A 175 11.96 -0.04 -8.19
CA LEU A 175 10.94 1.00 -7.98
C LEU A 175 11.26 1.78 -6.70
N LEU A 176 11.25 3.11 -6.79
CA LEU A 176 11.32 3.99 -5.62
C LEU A 176 9.99 3.96 -4.85
N VAL A 177 10.05 3.73 -3.53
CA VAL A 177 8.86 3.77 -2.66
C VAL A 177 9.01 4.84 -1.59
N GLU A 178 7.89 5.23 -0.98
CA GLU A 178 7.89 6.19 0.12
C GLU A 178 8.57 5.56 1.35
N PRO A 179 9.58 6.21 1.96
CA PRO A 179 10.45 5.54 2.93
C PRO A 179 9.71 4.97 4.15
N VAL A 180 10.03 3.74 4.50
CA VAL A 180 9.44 3.05 5.66
C VAL A 180 10.53 2.75 6.69
N PHE A 181 10.58 3.58 7.74
CA PHE A 181 11.41 3.37 8.92
C PHE A 181 10.76 2.38 9.89
N PHE A 182 11.55 1.44 10.42
CA PHE A 182 11.22 0.64 11.61
C PHE A 182 12.51 0.19 12.33
N ARG A 183 12.40 -0.35 13.54
CA ARG A 183 13.51 -0.96 14.29
C ARG A 183 13.26 -2.46 14.40
N GLY A 184 14.31 -3.29 14.34
CA GLY A 184 14.15 -4.75 14.44
C GLY A 184 15.36 -5.47 15.01
N LEU A 185 15.14 -6.69 15.51
CA LEU A 185 16.19 -7.62 15.93
C LEU A 185 16.59 -8.49 14.73
N TYR A 186 17.85 -8.39 14.31
CA TYR A 186 18.40 -9.25 13.27
C TYR A 186 19.04 -10.49 13.90
N ARG A 187 18.54 -11.67 13.53
CA ARG A 187 19.00 -12.99 13.98
C ARG A 187 18.92 -13.98 12.83
N ASN A 188 20.05 -14.58 12.45
CA ASN A 188 20.14 -15.68 11.47
C ASN A 188 19.40 -15.40 10.14
N GLY A 189 19.59 -14.22 9.54
CA GLY A 189 18.92 -13.83 8.29
C GLY A 189 17.43 -13.46 8.43
N LEU A 190 16.88 -13.47 9.64
CA LEU A 190 15.52 -13.01 9.94
C LEU A 190 15.55 -11.68 10.70
N LEU A 191 14.59 -10.82 10.37
CA LEU A 191 14.38 -9.54 11.05
C LEU A 191 13.02 -9.56 11.76
N HIS A 192 13.05 -9.42 13.09
CA HIS A 192 11.84 -9.35 13.92
C HIS A 192 11.55 -7.88 14.27
N ASP A 193 10.37 -7.37 13.90
CA ASP A 193 9.91 -6.00 14.20
C ASP A 193 9.92 -5.76 15.73
N PHE A 194 10.60 -4.70 16.18
CA PHE A 194 10.57 -4.28 17.59
C PHE A 194 9.34 -3.40 17.82
N THR A 195 8.27 -4.02 18.28
CA THR A 195 7.17 -3.34 18.96
C THR A 195 7.21 -3.65 20.45
N ASP A 196 7.65 -2.69 21.25
CA ASP A 196 7.35 -2.71 22.69
C ASP A 196 5.82 -2.63 22.85
N ASP A 197 5.22 -3.75 23.28
CA ASP A 197 3.81 -3.92 23.66
C ASP A 197 2.73 -3.46 22.64
N GLY A 198 2.97 -3.65 21.33
CA GLY A 198 2.02 -3.24 20.27
C GLY A 198 1.87 -4.21 19.09
N PRO A 199 0.85 -4.01 18.22
CA PRO A 199 0.78 -4.64 16.91
C PRO A 199 1.81 -4.01 15.95
N SER A 200 2.33 -4.79 14.98
CA SER A 200 3.43 -4.40 14.08
C SER A 200 3.22 -3.03 13.41
N THR A 201 4.30 -2.28 13.25
CA THR A 201 4.26 -0.92 12.68
C THR A 201 3.93 -0.90 11.19
N LEU A 202 4.12 -2.03 10.49
CA LEU A 202 4.02 -2.16 9.03
C LEU A 202 2.60 -2.57 8.55
N PRO A 203 2.12 -2.05 7.39
CA PRO A 203 0.94 -2.56 6.69
C PRO A 203 1.06 -4.04 6.33
N ASP A 204 -0.04 -4.80 6.36
CA ASP A 204 -0.08 -6.17 5.84
C ASP A 204 0.35 -6.22 4.35
N GLN A 205 0.07 -5.12 3.64
CA GLN A 205 0.38 -4.85 2.24
C GLN A 205 1.83 -4.42 1.98
N VAL A 206 2.70 -4.37 3.02
CA VAL A 206 4.15 -4.49 2.83
C VAL A 206 4.45 -5.96 2.60
N PHE A 207 4.30 -6.36 1.34
CA PHE A 207 4.49 -7.72 0.86
C PHE A 207 5.34 -7.70 -0.41
N GLY A 208 6.19 -8.70 -0.56
CA GLY A 208 7.16 -8.77 -1.65
C GLY A 208 8.57 -8.43 -1.19
N LEU A 209 9.41 -8.10 -2.16
CA LEU A 209 10.83 -7.92 -1.99
C LEU A 209 11.22 -6.44 -2.08
N TYR A 210 11.86 -5.96 -1.03
CA TYR A 210 12.24 -4.57 -0.82
C TYR A 210 13.76 -4.44 -0.65
N PHE A 211 14.27 -3.22 -0.73
CA PHE A 211 15.66 -2.93 -0.41
C PHE A 211 15.80 -1.57 0.28
N GLY A 212 16.93 -1.38 0.95
CA GLY A 212 17.19 -0.15 1.69
C GLY A 212 18.46 -0.19 2.53
N TRP A 213 18.45 0.66 3.55
CA TRP A 213 19.57 0.88 4.44
C TRP A 213 19.25 0.38 5.85
N ALA A 214 20.17 -0.37 6.44
CA ALA A 214 20.14 -0.73 7.85
C ALA A 214 21.32 -0.10 8.59
N LYS A 215 21.11 0.24 9.86
CA LYS A 215 22.12 0.75 10.79
C LYS A 215 22.09 -0.13 12.05
N PRO A 216 23.02 -1.08 12.18
CA PRO A 216 23.20 -1.82 13.43
C PRO A 216 23.84 -0.91 14.49
N GLU A 217 23.49 -1.08 15.76
CA GLU A 217 23.87 -0.13 16.85
C GLU A 217 25.37 0.21 16.92
N ALA A 218 26.26 -0.75 16.62
CA ALA A 218 27.71 -0.59 16.71
C ALA A 218 28.43 -0.36 15.36
N TYR A 219 27.69 -0.24 14.25
CA TYR A 219 28.25 -0.30 12.89
C TYR A 219 27.83 0.90 12.01
N LYS A 220 28.51 1.02 10.86
CA LYS A 220 28.10 1.94 9.80
C LYS A 220 26.80 1.47 9.15
N PHE A 221 26.15 2.35 8.39
CA PHE A 221 25.06 1.98 7.50
C PHE A 221 25.53 0.92 6.49
N ILE A 222 24.66 -0.07 6.26
CA ILE A 222 24.83 -1.18 5.32
C ILE A 222 23.61 -1.24 4.39
N LYS A 223 23.81 -1.60 3.12
CA LYS A 223 22.70 -1.98 2.22
C LYS A 223 22.13 -3.33 2.63
N ILE A 224 20.80 -3.45 2.55
CA ILE A 224 20.07 -4.70 2.77
C ILE A 224 19.02 -4.96 1.69
N VAL A 225 18.73 -6.24 1.48
CA VAL A 225 17.50 -6.73 0.82
C VAL A 225 16.57 -7.31 1.88
N LEU A 226 15.27 -7.05 1.76
CA LEU A 226 14.24 -7.43 2.73
C LEU A 226 13.05 -8.11 2.04
N GLY A 227 12.93 -9.43 2.18
CA GLY A 227 11.75 -10.18 1.75
C GLY A 227 10.67 -10.16 2.84
N SER A 228 9.59 -9.42 2.63
CA SER A 228 8.43 -9.37 3.55
C SER A 228 7.33 -10.30 3.06
N GLY A 229 7.09 -11.37 3.81
CA GLY A 229 6.05 -12.36 3.53
C GLY A 229 5.36 -12.84 4.80
N TRP A 230 4.65 -13.97 4.69
CA TRP A 230 3.85 -14.56 5.75
C TRP A 230 4.19 -16.01 5.99
N GLY A 231 4.05 -16.44 7.25
CA GLY A 231 4.11 -17.85 7.63
C GLY A 231 2.82 -18.28 8.32
N HIS A 232 2.17 -19.32 7.79
CA HIS A 232 1.10 -20.02 8.49
C HIS A 232 1.69 -20.77 9.70
N GLY A 233 1.29 -20.37 10.90
CA GLY A 233 1.37 -21.20 12.10
C GLY A 233 0.01 -21.84 12.39
N CYS A 234 -0.01 -22.89 13.21
CA CYS A 234 -1.22 -23.71 13.47
C CYS A 234 -2.47 -22.90 13.86
N CYS A 235 -2.30 -21.76 14.56
CA CYS A 235 -3.40 -20.92 15.03
C CYS A 235 -3.29 -19.43 14.63
N SER A 236 -2.29 -19.02 13.83
CA SER A 236 -2.15 -17.63 13.39
C SER A 236 -1.17 -17.48 12.22
N SER A 237 -1.49 -16.57 11.29
CA SER A 237 -0.54 -16.04 10.31
C SER A 237 0.37 -15.01 10.99
N LYS A 238 1.69 -15.18 10.88
CA LYS A 238 2.67 -14.18 11.35
C LYS A 238 3.53 -13.70 10.19
N ARG A 239 3.79 -12.39 10.15
CA ARG A 239 4.75 -11.79 9.20
C ARG A 239 6.12 -12.44 9.42
N LYS A 240 6.79 -12.76 8.32
CA LYS A 240 8.19 -13.17 8.29
C LYS A 240 8.93 -12.19 7.39
N MET A 241 9.92 -11.50 7.96
CA MET A 241 10.83 -10.66 7.19
C MET A 241 12.18 -11.35 7.15
N GLN A 242 12.59 -11.81 5.97
CA GLN A 242 13.95 -12.27 5.71
C GLN A 242 14.79 -11.07 5.30
N ALA A 243 15.95 -10.89 5.92
CA ALA A 243 16.90 -9.83 5.58
C ALA A 243 18.23 -10.45 5.15
N CYS A 244 18.84 -9.90 4.11
CA CYS A 244 20.16 -10.28 3.63
C CYS A 244 21.02 -9.02 3.44
N ILE A 245 22.27 -9.06 3.91
CA ILE A 245 23.20 -7.94 3.87
C ILE A 245 23.95 -7.95 2.53
N VAL A 246 24.17 -6.77 1.94
CA VAL A 246 24.69 -6.63 0.56
C VAL A 246 26.14 -6.14 0.52
N ASP A 247 26.60 -5.34 1.49
CA ASP A 247 27.94 -4.72 1.47
C ASP A 247 29.04 -5.51 2.21
N SER A 248 28.72 -6.65 2.84
CA SER A 248 29.66 -7.40 3.69
C SER A 248 29.41 -8.91 3.65
N SER A 249 30.46 -9.70 3.90
CA SER A 249 30.28 -11.10 4.30
C SER A 249 29.46 -11.17 5.60
N ASP A 250 28.43 -12.03 5.64
CA ASP A 250 27.46 -12.13 6.76
C ASP A 250 28.09 -12.48 8.12
N GLU A 251 29.35 -12.92 8.14
CA GLU A 251 30.01 -13.59 9.28
C GLU A 251 30.17 -12.72 10.55
N GLN A 252 30.09 -11.39 10.45
CA GLN A 252 30.34 -10.48 11.60
C GLN A 252 29.08 -9.86 12.23
N ILE A 253 27.90 -9.98 11.60
CA ILE A 253 26.68 -9.29 12.04
C ILE A 253 25.63 -10.32 12.46
N GLN A 254 25.58 -10.63 13.75
CA GLN A 254 24.63 -11.56 14.36
C GLN A 254 24.02 -10.94 15.63
N ASP A 255 22.76 -11.28 15.92
CA ASP A 255 22.04 -10.94 17.16
C ASP A 255 22.10 -9.47 17.59
N CYS A 256 21.96 -8.54 16.63
CA CYS A 256 22.02 -7.10 16.86
C CYS A 256 20.67 -6.42 16.60
N LYS A 257 20.42 -5.32 17.32
CA LYS A 257 19.34 -4.39 16.95
C LYS A 257 19.77 -3.57 15.73
N MET A 258 18.84 -3.35 14.81
CA MET A 258 19.02 -2.52 13.62
C MET A 258 17.91 -1.48 13.51
N GLU A 259 18.29 -0.26 13.14
CA GLU A 259 17.36 0.72 12.56
C GLU A 259 17.32 0.50 11.04
N VAL A 260 16.13 0.37 10.46
CA VAL A 260 15.96 0.00 9.05
C VAL A 260 15.07 1.01 8.33
N VAL A 261 15.51 1.48 7.16
CA VAL A 261 14.68 2.25 6.23
C VAL A 261 14.64 1.51 4.89
N ILE A 262 13.44 1.04 4.54
CA ILE A 262 13.11 0.61 3.17
C ILE A 262 12.99 1.87 2.30
N VAL A 263 13.64 1.87 1.13
CA VAL A 263 13.56 2.98 0.14
C VAL A 263 13.10 2.51 -1.24
N GLY A 264 13.18 1.20 -1.53
CA GLY A 264 12.80 0.66 -2.83
C GLY A 264 12.17 -0.73 -2.79
N TYR A 265 11.58 -1.10 -3.91
CA TYR A 265 10.87 -2.36 -4.16
C TYR A 265 11.36 -3.00 -5.46
N ILE A 266 11.40 -4.33 -5.50
CA ILE A 266 11.87 -5.12 -6.66
C ILE A 266 10.69 -5.87 -7.30
N ARG A 267 9.96 -6.67 -6.52
CA ARG A 267 8.94 -7.60 -7.03
C ARG A 267 8.03 -8.15 -5.93
N GLY A 268 6.92 -8.77 -6.33
CA GLY A 268 6.09 -9.60 -5.46
C GLY A 268 6.64 -11.02 -5.27
N SER A 269 5.75 -11.95 -4.95
CA SER A 269 6.04 -13.39 -4.90
C SER A 269 6.27 -13.95 -6.31
N CYS A 270 7.21 -14.90 -6.46
CA CYS A 270 7.54 -15.51 -7.75
C CYS A 270 6.39 -16.39 -8.31
N ASP A 271 5.69 -17.09 -7.43
CA ASP A 271 4.82 -18.22 -7.79
C ASP A 271 3.41 -17.79 -8.22
N GLU A 272 3.29 -16.77 -9.08
CA GLU A 272 2.01 -16.16 -9.49
C GLU A 272 1.13 -15.74 -8.30
N GLY A 273 1.74 -15.39 -7.16
CA GLY A 273 1.02 -15.07 -5.92
C GLY A 273 0.45 -16.28 -5.16
N LYS A 274 0.83 -17.52 -5.48
CA LYS A 274 0.44 -18.73 -4.72
C LYS A 274 1.24 -18.92 -3.44
N SER A 275 2.47 -18.43 -3.39
CA SER A 275 3.35 -18.54 -2.22
C SER A 275 3.35 -17.27 -1.39
N ASP A 276 3.05 -17.41 -0.10
CA ASP A 276 3.16 -16.36 0.92
C ASP A 276 4.60 -16.09 1.38
N LYS A 277 5.56 -16.93 0.99
CA LYS A 277 6.98 -16.69 1.25
C LYS A 277 7.57 -15.80 0.17
N ILE A 278 8.52 -14.95 0.55
CA ILE A 278 9.40 -14.25 -0.37
C ILE A 278 10.81 -14.80 -0.17
N GLU A 279 11.34 -15.45 -1.18
CA GLU A 279 12.73 -15.91 -1.23
C GLU A 279 13.59 -14.86 -1.94
N ILE A 280 14.83 -14.67 -1.47
CA ILE A 280 15.78 -13.68 -1.98
C ILE A 280 16.81 -14.38 -2.87
N LEU A 281 16.89 -13.99 -4.14
CA LEU A 281 17.82 -14.53 -5.13
C LEU A 281 19.06 -13.63 -5.28
N GLU A 282 20.16 -14.16 -5.81
CA GLU A 282 21.38 -13.37 -6.07
C GLU A 282 21.14 -12.23 -7.08
N GLU A 283 20.21 -12.40 -8.03
CA GLU A 283 19.80 -11.33 -8.94
C GLU A 283 19.16 -10.16 -8.17
N ASP A 284 18.32 -10.44 -7.17
CA ASP A 284 17.69 -9.38 -6.36
C ASP A 284 18.72 -8.57 -5.56
N LYS A 285 19.76 -9.24 -5.05
CA LYS A 285 20.90 -8.57 -4.38
C LYS A 285 21.67 -7.68 -5.36
N SER A 286 21.88 -8.15 -6.58
CA SER A 286 22.52 -7.38 -7.66
C SER A 286 21.69 -6.12 -8.00
N ILE A 287 20.38 -6.28 -8.18
CA ILE A 287 19.43 -5.18 -8.43
C ILE A 287 19.45 -4.16 -7.28
N ALA A 288 19.37 -4.63 -6.04
CA ALA A 288 19.39 -3.77 -4.85
C ALA A 288 20.71 -3.00 -4.72
N ASN A 289 21.86 -3.65 -4.92
CA ASN A 289 23.16 -2.98 -4.89
C ASN A 289 23.26 -1.90 -5.98
N ALA A 290 22.88 -2.25 -7.21
CA ALA A 290 22.89 -1.32 -8.35
C ALA A 290 21.96 -0.12 -8.13
N ALA A 291 20.79 -0.32 -7.52
CA ALA A 291 19.84 0.75 -7.20
C ALA A 291 20.36 1.65 -6.06
N LEU A 292 20.85 1.08 -4.96
CA LEU A 292 21.33 1.82 -3.79
C LEU A 292 22.61 2.63 -4.04
N ASN A 293 23.33 2.35 -5.13
CA ASN A 293 24.45 3.17 -5.60
C ASN A 293 24.02 4.39 -6.45
N ARG A 294 22.71 4.55 -6.75
CA ARG A 294 22.17 5.74 -7.43
C ARG A 294 21.69 6.81 -6.45
N SER A 295 21.72 8.07 -6.87
CA SER A 295 21.29 9.25 -6.09
C SER A 295 19.89 9.09 -5.48
N GLU A 296 18.95 8.59 -6.27
CA GLU A 296 17.52 8.48 -5.97
C GLU A 296 17.21 7.55 -4.78
N PHE A 297 18.08 6.56 -4.53
CA PHE A 297 17.97 5.59 -3.44
C PHE A 297 19.08 5.77 -2.39
N SER A 298 19.97 6.74 -2.59
CA SER A 298 21.17 6.94 -1.77
C SER A 298 20.83 7.36 -0.34
N LEU A 299 21.64 6.94 0.63
CA LEU A 299 21.44 7.27 2.05
C LEU A 299 21.32 8.79 2.29
N GLY A 300 22.03 9.62 1.51
CA GLY A 300 22.01 11.08 1.62
C GLY A 300 20.62 11.70 1.41
N ALA A 301 19.75 11.08 0.62
CA ALA A 301 18.36 11.51 0.45
C ALA A 301 17.47 11.26 1.68
N PHE A 302 17.95 10.46 2.65
CA PHE A 302 17.16 9.96 3.78
C PHE A 302 17.81 10.17 5.16
N GLN A 303 18.96 10.87 5.24
CA GLN A 303 19.68 11.09 6.52
C GLN A 303 18.87 11.86 7.57
N SER A 304 17.95 12.73 7.16
CA SER A 304 17.00 13.42 8.06
C SER A 304 16.10 12.44 8.80
N LEU A 305 15.59 11.41 8.11
CA LEU A 305 14.67 10.41 8.67
C LEU A 305 15.34 9.54 9.76
N PHE A 306 16.66 9.35 9.70
CA PHE A 306 17.41 8.71 10.79
C PHE A 306 17.74 9.67 11.95
N SER A 307 17.57 10.97 11.77
CA SER A 307 17.86 12.00 12.78
C SER A 307 16.61 12.41 13.56
N GLU A 308 15.44 12.45 12.91
CA GLU A 308 14.15 12.79 13.54
C GLU A 308 13.62 11.71 14.50
N VAL A 309 14.14 10.48 14.43
CA VAL A 309 13.74 9.34 15.30
C VAL A 309 14.76 9.11 16.45
N ALA A 310 15.62 10.11 16.71
CA ALA A 310 16.57 10.15 17.82
C ALA A 310 16.16 11.14 18.95
N LEU A 311 14.91 11.61 18.92
CA LEU A 311 14.27 12.51 19.89
C LEU A 311 12.93 11.93 20.38
#